data_AF-A0A7V4IW20-F1
#
_entry.id   AF-A0A7V4IW20-F1
#
_cell.length_a   1.000
_cell.length_b   1.000
_cell.length_c   1.000
_cell.angle_alpha   90.00
_cell.angle_beta   90.00
_cell.angle_gamma   90.00
#
_symmetry.space_group_name_H-M   'P 1'
#
loop_
_entity.id
_entity.type
_entity.pdbx_description
1 polymer ?
#
loop_
_entity_poly.entity_id
_entity_poly.type
_entity_poly.pdbx_seq_one_letter_code
_entity_poly.pdbx_strand_id
1 'polypeptide(L)'
;MPALPPIRSRFSAMLAVVCLAAAAALLVARALRTDPVERCIHAMGGPEQQAAEAQEALESLAGSSDLEPWRRALDIGADRARYLAAEALSRRKSADSARLLESALYDYSAEVRIAAVQALPHAHREHALRPLIASLRDEDTWVRERAATEMRFLKDPRTVPALIGALRDSERTVAVLAMGALRQIANQPWRASYRDPQPAFDAAIARWEAWWKANGADWSAKHPAPEAAPYHPTRTTPAPLFAVEDTRGG
;
A
#
# COMPACT_ATOMS: atom_id res chain seq x y z
N MET A 1 61.53 7.98 47.19
CA MET A 1 61.43 7.55 45.77
C MET A 1 60.12 6.81 45.58
N PRO A 2 59.22 7.21 44.67
CA PRO A 2 57.97 6.49 44.47
C PRO A 2 58.22 5.21 43.66
N ALA A 3 57.64 4.10 44.13
CA ALA A 3 57.75 2.79 43.48
C ALA A 3 56.98 2.77 42.16
N LEU A 4 57.66 2.38 41.07
CA LEU A 4 57.04 2.17 39.76
C LEU A 4 56.04 0.99 39.85
N PRO A 5 54.82 1.14 39.32
CA PRO A 5 53.82 0.08 39.36
C PRO A 5 54.26 -1.15 38.53
N PRO A 6 53.85 -2.38 38.92
CA PRO A 6 54.30 -3.61 38.29
C PRO A 6 53.85 -3.72 36.83
N ILE A 7 54.78 -4.13 35.97
CA ILE A 7 54.68 -4.19 34.49
C ILE A 7 53.40 -4.89 33.99
N ARG A 8 52.88 -5.87 34.74
CA ARG A 8 51.66 -6.62 34.38
C ARG A 8 50.39 -5.75 34.36
N SER A 9 50.26 -4.73 35.21
CA SER A 9 49.06 -3.87 35.22
C SER A 9 49.01 -2.93 34.02
N ARG A 10 50.18 -2.49 33.54
CA ARG A 10 50.31 -1.62 32.36
C ARG A 10 49.96 -2.35 31.06
N PHE A 11 50.36 -3.61 30.91
CA PHE A 11 50.01 -4.42 29.74
C PHE A 11 48.51 -4.73 29.68
N SER A 12 47.88 -5.05 30.81
CA SER A 12 46.42 -5.29 30.86
C SER A 12 45.61 -4.05 30.53
N ALA A 13 46.04 -2.87 31.01
CA ALA A 13 45.39 -1.60 30.70
C ALA A 13 45.56 -1.22 29.22
N MET A 14 46.76 -1.43 28.66
CA MET A 14 47.05 -1.12 27.25
C MET A 14 46.27 -2.03 26.29
N LEU A 15 46.14 -3.32 26.61
CA LEU A 15 45.33 -4.26 25.82
C LEU A 15 43.83 -3.89 25.86
N ALA A 16 43.31 -3.50 27.02
CA ALA A 16 41.92 -3.06 27.18
C ALA A 16 41.61 -1.80 26.35
N VAL A 17 42.52 -0.82 26.32
CA VAL A 17 42.38 0.40 25.51
C VAL A 17 42.40 0.08 24.01
N VAL A 18 43.26 -0.83 23.57
CA VAL A 18 43.32 -1.26 22.15
C VAL A 18 42.04 -2.01 21.74
N CYS A 19 41.52 -2.90 22.59
CA CYS A 19 40.25 -3.59 22.33
C CYS A 19 39.06 -2.62 22.25
N LEU A 20 38.99 -1.64 23.15
CA LEU A 20 37.95 -0.59 23.13
C LEU A 20 38.03 0.27 21.87
N ALA A 21 39.23 0.69 21.47
CA ALA A 21 39.44 1.45 20.24
C ALA A 21 39.07 0.65 18.99
N ALA A 22 39.40 -0.64 18.93
CA ALA A 22 39.04 -1.52 17.82
C ALA A 22 37.52 -1.77 17.74
N ALA A 23 36.85 -1.95 18.89
CA ALA A 23 35.39 -2.08 18.95
C ALA A 23 34.69 -0.79 18.51
N ALA A 24 35.16 0.37 18.97
CA ALA A 24 34.65 1.67 18.54
C ALA A 24 34.87 1.90 17.03
N ALA A 25 36.03 1.55 16.49
CA ALA A 25 36.32 1.62 15.06
C ALA A 25 35.44 0.67 14.24
N LEU A 26 35.14 -0.54 14.73
CA LEU A 26 34.19 -1.45 14.09
C LEU A 26 32.75 -0.92 14.13
N LEU A 27 32.32 -0.30 15.23
CA LEU A 27 31.00 0.29 15.35
C LEU A 27 30.85 1.52 14.44
N VAL A 28 31.86 2.40 14.40
CA VAL A 28 31.90 3.55 13.48
C VAL A 28 31.98 3.06 12.03
N ALA A 29 32.81 2.07 11.72
CA ALA A 29 32.88 1.49 10.38
C ALA A 29 31.58 0.77 9.99
N ARG A 30 30.87 0.15 10.93
CA ARG A 30 29.56 -0.48 10.70
C ARG A 30 28.46 0.57 10.52
N ALA A 31 28.49 1.66 11.27
CA ALA A 31 27.58 2.79 11.15
C ALA A 31 27.83 3.63 9.88
N LEU A 32 29.07 3.68 9.39
CA LEU A 32 29.44 4.29 8.11
C LEU A 32 29.20 3.35 6.91
N ARG A 33 28.97 2.05 7.14
CA ARG A 33 28.73 1.04 6.09
C ARG A 33 27.25 0.82 5.76
N THR A 34 26.33 1.17 6.65
CA THR A 34 24.90 1.01 6.38
C THR A 34 24.33 2.29 5.78
N ASP A 35 23.82 2.16 4.56
CA ASP A 35 23.11 3.20 3.83
C ASP A 35 22.04 3.85 4.75
N PRO A 36 22.06 5.18 4.94
CA PRO A 36 21.08 5.86 5.79
C PRO A 36 19.63 5.56 5.39
N VAL A 37 19.36 5.35 4.10
CA VAL A 37 18.04 4.94 3.60
C VAL A 37 17.67 3.56 4.15
N GLU A 38 18.56 2.58 4.01
CA GLU A 38 18.33 1.21 4.48
C GLU A 38 18.15 1.13 6.00
N ARG A 39 18.89 1.95 6.77
CA ARG A 39 18.67 2.05 8.22
C ARG A 39 17.29 2.57 8.57
N CYS A 40 16.80 3.61 7.89
CA CYS A 40 15.46 4.13 8.13
C CYS A 40 14.42 3.06 7.77
N ILE A 41 14.59 2.36 6.65
CA ILE A 41 13.70 1.27 6.22
C ILE A 41 13.62 0.17 7.28
N HIS A 42 14.76 -0.27 7.82
CA HIS A 42 14.77 -1.25 8.90
C HIS A 42 14.08 -0.72 10.18
N ALA A 43 14.36 0.53 10.57
CA ALA A 43 13.78 1.15 11.76
C ALA A 43 12.27 1.40 11.65
N MET A 44 11.74 1.62 10.44
CA MET A 44 10.29 1.68 10.18
C MET A 44 9.55 0.38 10.51
N GLY A 45 10.26 -0.76 10.59
CA GLY A 45 9.69 -2.03 11.07
C GLY A 45 9.58 -2.15 12.60
N GLY A 46 10.12 -1.19 13.36
CA GLY A 46 10.18 -1.22 14.81
C GLY A 46 8.89 -0.75 15.52
N PRO A 47 8.98 -0.48 16.85
CA PRO A 47 7.90 0.12 17.62
C PRO A 47 7.38 1.40 17.00
N GLU A 48 6.10 1.72 17.23
CA GLU A 48 5.39 2.80 16.54
C GLU A 48 6.12 4.15 16.57
N GLN A 49 6.61 4.57 17.74
CA GLN A 49 7.34 5.83 17.87
C GLN A 49 8.64 5.83 17.04
N GLN A 50 9.42 4.74 17.12
CA GLN A 50 10.65 4.61 16.34
C GLN A 50 10.36 4.57 14.83
N ALA A 51 9.27 3.91 14.44
CA ALA A 51 8.88 3.80 13.05
C ALA A 51 8.47 5.16 12.46
N ALA A 52 7.76 5.99 13.24
CA ALA A 52 7.40 7.35 12.85
C ALA A 52 8.65 8.23 12.68
N GLU A 53 9.56 8.22 13.66
CA GLU A 53 10.83 8.96 13.59
C GLU A 53 11.68 8.52 12.38
N ALA A 54 11.72 7.22 12.09
CA ALA A 54 12.43 6.67 10.94
C ALA A 54 11.79 7.07 9.60
N GLN A 55 10.45 7.12 9.53
CA GLN A 55 9.73 7.58 8.35
C GLN A 55 10.00 9.07 8.08
N GLU A 56 9.95 9.91 9.11
CA GLU A 56 10.28 11.34 9.00
C GLU A 56 11.73 11.56 8.54
N ALA A 57 12.67 10.78 9.09
CA ALA A 57 14.06 10.82 8.64
C ALA A 57 14.19 10.42 7.16
N LEU A 58 13.46 9.38 6.72
CA LEU A 58 13.45 8.96 5.33
C LEU A 58 12.81 10.01 4.40
N GLU A 59 11.76 10.70 4.86
CA GLU A 59 11.16 11.83 4.14
C GLU A 59 12.15 12.98 3.98
N SER A 60 12.92 13.31 5.04
CA SER A 60 13.95 14.33 4.96
C SER A 60 15.07 13.97 3.98
N LEU A 61 15.48 12.69 3.94
CA LEU A 61 16.50 12.19 3.01
C LEU A 61 16.02 12.19 1.56
N ALA A 62 14.79 11.73 1.30
CA ALA A 62 14.21 11.65 -0.03
C ALA A 62 13.81 13.04 -0.58
N GLY A 63 13.44 13.97 0.30
CA GLY A 63 12.82 15.22 -0.12
C GLY A 63 11.48 14.99 -0.83
N SER A 64 11.05 15.98 -1.63
CA SER A 64 9.70 16.02 -2.22
C SER A 64 9.51 15.20 -3.49
N SER A 65 10.60 14.90 -4.22
CA SER A 65 10.53 14.32 -5.56
C SER A 65 11.25 12.98 -5.70
N ASP A 66 12.19 12.65 -4.80
CA ASP A 66 12.86 11.35 -4.87
C ASP A 66 11.91 10.24 -4.42
N LEU A 67 11.71 9.27 -5.30
CA LEU A 67 10.89 8.09 -5.08
C LEU A 67 11.75 6.87 -4.74
N GLU A 68 13.06 6.93 -4.99
CA GLU A 68 13.97 5.80 -4.85
C GLU A 68 14.00 5.24 -3.42
N PRO A 69 14.05 6.06 -2.35
CA PRO A 69 14.01 5.55 -0.99
C PRO A 69 12.69 4.80 -0.66
N TRP A 70 11.57 5.24 -1.24
CA TRP A 70 10.26 4.61 -1.02
C TRP A 70 10.06 3.35 -1.85
N ARG A 71 10.57 3.34 -3.09
CA ARG A 71 10.66 2.14 -3.90
C ARG A 71 11.45 1.06 -3.17
N ARG A 72 12.61 1.43 -2.59
CA ARG A 72 13.41 0.50 -1.80
C ARG A 72 12.70 0.07 -0.53
N ALA A 73 11.98 0.98 0.15
CA ALA A 73 11.17 0.63 1.31
C ALA A 73 10.08 -0.40 1.00
N LEU A 74 9.42 -0.30 -0.16
CA LEU A 74 8.46 -1.29 -0.65
C LEU A 74 9.10 -2.65 -0.96
N ASP A 75 10.37 -2.69 -1.35
CA ASP A 75 11.07 -3.93 -1.73
C ASP A 75 11.57 -4.71 -0.51
N ILE A 76 12.42 -4.07 0.31
CA ILE A 76 13.18 -4.74 1.38
C ILE A 76 12.60 -4.49 2.77
N GLY A 77 11.63 -3.60 2.89
CA GLY A 77 11.02 -3.25 4.18
C GLY A 77 10.22 -4.41 4.78
N ALA A 78 10.15 -4.46 6.10
CA ALA A 78 9.13 -5.25 6.81
C ALA A 78 7.71 -4.72 6.50
N ASP A 79 6.65 -5.47 6.78
CA ASP A 79 5.26 -5.12 6.46
C ASP A 79 4.91 -3.68 6.86
N ARG A 80 5.27 -3.26 8.08
CA ARG A 80 5.06 -1.89 8.56
C ARG A 80 5.82 -0.86 7.73
N ALA A 81 7.08 -1.13 7.37
CA ALA A 81 7.86 -0.22 6.53
C ALA A 81 7.25 -0.07 5.12
N ARG A 82 6.77 -1.17 4.54
CA ARG A 82 6.07 -1.15 3.24
C ARG A 82 4.73 -0.41 3.31
N TYR A 83 3.98 -0.61 4.40
CA TYR A 83 2.77 0.15 4.71
C TYR A 83 3.05 1.66 4.77
N LEU A 84 4.06 2.07 5.55
CA LEU A 84 4.43 3.48 5.71
C LEU A 84 4.97 4.09 4.40
N ALA A 85 5.62 3.28 3.57
CA ALA A 85 6.04 3.68 2.24
C ALA A 85 4.84 3.95 1.32
N ALA A 86 3.80 3.11 1.35
CA ALA A 86 2.56 3.37 0.60
C ALA A 86 1.90 4.70 1.03
N GLU A 87 1.84 4.98 2.33
CA GLU A 87 1.33 6.28 2.82
C GLU A 87 2.19 7.46 2.37
N ALA A 88 3.51 7.34 2.40
CA ALA A 88 4.43 8.39 1.96
C ALA A 88 4.34 8.64 0.45
N LEU A 89 4.14 7.60 -0.36
CA LEU A 89 3.93 7.70 -1.81
C LEU A 89 2.61 8.41 -2.14
N SER A 90 1.55 8.19 -1.36
CA SER A 90 0.28 8.91 -1.48
C SER A 90 0.45 10.44 -1.42
N ARG A 91 1.27 10.92 -0.49
CA ARG A 91 1.48 12.36 -0.24
C ARG A 91 2.18 13.10 -1.38
N ARG A 92 2.88 12.38 -2.27
CA ARG A 92 3.64 12.94 -3.39
C ARG A 92 2.79 13.35 -4.58
N LYS A 93 1.57 12.82 -4.67
CA LYS A 93 0.56 13.22 -5.66
C LYS A 93 1.07 13.17 -7.12
N SER A 94 1.83 12.13 -7.47
CA SER A 94 2.40 11.94 -8.81
C SER A 94 1.99 10.61 -9.44
N ALA A 95 1.95 10.57 -10.78
CA ALA A 95 1.67 9.34 -11.53
C ALA A 95 2.73 8.25 -11.25
N ASP A 96 4.00 8.61 -11.09
CA ASP A 96 5.05 7.66 -10.74
C ASP A 96 4.88 7.10 -9.32
N SER A 97 4.38 7.88 -8.37
CA SER A 97 4.01 7.36 -7.05
C SER A 97 2.85 6.38 -7.15
N ALA A 98 1.86 6.63 -8.01
CA ALA A 98 0.77 5.69 -8.25
C ALA A 98 1.24 4.39 -8.90
N ARG A 99 2.23 4.43 -9.81
CA ARG A 99 2.84 3.22 -10.39
C ARG A 99 3.57 2.38 -9.33
N LEU A 100 4.30 3.01 -8.41
CA LEU A 100 4.91 2.31 -7.28
C LEU A 100 3.85 1.71 -6.33
N LEU A 101 2.75 2.42 -6.10
CA LEU A 101 1.63 1.90 -5.29
C LEU A 101 0.92 0.72 -5.96
N GLU A 102 0.84 0.69 -7.29
CA GLU A 102 0.29 -0.46 -8.03
C GLU A 102 1.09 -1.74 -7.74
N SER A 103 2.42 -1.64 -7.60
CA SER A 103 3.26 -2.79 -7.25
C SER A 103 2.99 -3.31 -5.83
N ALA A 104 2.61 -2.43 -4.91
CA ALA A 104 2.23 -2.79 -3.53
C ALA A 104 0.89 -3.57 -3.43
N LEU A 105 0.09 -3.62 -4.50
CA LEU A 105 -1.11 -4.48 -4.55
C LEU A 105 -0.79 -5.98 -4.69
N TYR A 106 0.46 -6.30 -4.97
CA TYR A 106 0.94 -7.68 -5.12
C TYR A 106 1.65 -8.19 -3.86
N ASP A 107 1.68 -7.37 -2.81
CA ASP A 107 2.29 -7.74 -1.54
C ASP A 107 1.57 -8.93 -0.88
N TYR A 108 2.31 -9.83 -0.25
CA TYR A 108 1.72 -10.93 0.53
C TYR A 108 0.88 -10.41 1.71
N SER A 109 1.26 -9.27 2.29
CA SER A 109 0.59 -8.68 3.44
C SER A 109 -0.67 -7.95 3.03
N ALA A 110 -1.82 -8.40 3.53
CA ALA A 110 -3.10 -7.74 3.27
C ALA A 110 -3.11 -6.29 3.77
N GLU A 111 -2.42 -5.99 4.87
CA GLU A 111 -2.31 -4.63 5.41
C GLU A 111 -1.61 -3.68 4.44
N VAL A 112 -0.53 -4.13 3.78
CA VAL A 112 0.18 -3.35 2.76
C VAL A 112 -0.71 -3.13 1.53
N ARG A 113 -1.44 -4.17 1.10
CA ARG A 113 -2.39 -4.04 -0.02
C ARG A 113 -3.52 -3.07 0.29
N ILE A 114 -4.08 -3.11 1.50
CA ILE A 114 -5.11 -2.14 1.96
C ILE A 114 -4.55 -0.72 1.90
N ALA A 115 -3.31 -0.51 2.39
CA ALA A 115 -2.65 0.78 2.34
C ALA A 115 -2.47 1.28 0.91
N ALA A 116 -2.05 0.40 -0.01
CA ALA A 116 -1.92 0.72 -1.43
C ALA A 116 -3.26 1.10 -2.06
N VAL A 117 -4.33 0.33 -1.83
CA VAL A 117 -5.70 0.63 -2.31
C VAL A 117 -6.16 1.99 -1.79
N GLN A 118 -5.95 2.30 -0.51
CA GLN A 118 -6.27 3.60 0.08
C GLN A 118 -5.43 4.74 -0.52
N ALA A 119 -4.15 4.50 -0.77
CA ALA A 119 -3.20 5.51 -1.22
C ALA A 119 -3.38 5.91 -2.70
N LEU A 120 -3.75 4.96 -3.57
CA LEU A 120 -3.80 5.15 -5.02
C LEU A 120 -4.63 6.37 -5.48
N PRO A 121 -5.89 6.58 -5.04
CA PRO A 121 -6.69 7.74 -5.48
C PRO A 121 -6.11 9.08 -5.04
N HIS A 122 -5.38 9.09 -3.92
CA HIS A 122 -4.75 10.26 -3.34
C HIS A 122 -3.42 10.58 -4.03
N ALA A 123 -2.69 9.55 -4.47
CA ALA A 123 -1.48 9.70 -5.27
C ALA A 123 -1.81 10.19 -6.69
N HIS A 124 -2.74 9.52 -7.38
CA HIS A 124 -3.15 9.92 -8.72
C HIS A 124 -4.49 9.32 -9.12
N ARG A 125 -5.57 10.13 -9.06
CA ARG A 125 -6.96 9.68 -9.32
C ARG A 125 -7.13 8.89 -10.62
N GLU A 126 -6.55 9.36 -11.73
CA GLU A 126 -6.74 8.72 -13.04
C GLU A 126 -6.06 7.33 -13.10
N HIS A 127 -4.90 7.18 -12.47
CA HIS A 127 -4.18 5.89 -12.44
C HIS A 127 -4.75 4.93 -11.41
N ALA A 128 -5.58 5.40 -10.47
CA ALA A 128 -6.17 4.57 -9.43
C ALA A 128 -7.31 3.66 -9.93
N LEU A 129 -7.90 3.92 -11.09
CA LEU A 129 -9.11 3.19 -11.52
C LEU A 129 -8.87 1.71 -11.78
N ARG A 130 -7.90 1.36 -12.64
CA ARG A 130 -7.60 -0.03 -12.96
C ARG A 130 -7.22 -0.82 -11.71
N PRO A 131 -6.31 -0.32 -10.85
CA PRO A 131 -5.90 -1.06 -9.68
C PRO A 131 -7.03 -1.21 -8.65
N LEU A 132 -7.87 -0.18 -8.43
CA LEU A 132 -9.05 -0.31 -7.58
C LEU A 132 -10.04 -1.37 -8.09
N ILE A 133 -10.28 -1.42 -9.42
CA ILE A 133 -11.16 -2.44 -10.04
C ILE A 133 -10.60 -3.85 -9.83
N ALA A 134 -9.29 -4.03 -9.98
CA ALA A 134 -8.65 -5.32 -9.71
C ALA A 134 -8.80 -5.72 -8.23
N SER A 135 -8.65 -4.79 -7.29
CA SER A 135 -8.73 -5.04 -5.84
C SER A 135 -10.12 -5.47 -5.34
N LEU A 136 -11.20 -5.26 -6.12
CA LEU A 136 -12.52 -5.86 -5.82
C LEU A 136 -12.53 -7.39 -5.96
N ARG A 137 -11.46 -8.00 -6.48
CA ARG A 137 -11.31 -9.45 -6.61
C ARG A 137 -10.24 -10.02 -5.68
N ASP A 138 -9.71 -9.23 -4.75
CA ASP A 138 -8.71 -9.70 -3.80
C ASP A 138 -9.23 -10.88 -2.96
N GLU A 139 -8.35 -11.82 -2.61
CA GLU A 139 -8.71 -12.93 -1.71
C GLU A 139 -9.09 -12.43 -0.31
N ASP A 140 -8.46 -11.34 0.12
CA ASP A 140 -8.70 -10.73 1.42
C ASP A 140 -9.90 -9.81 1.37
N THR A 141 -10.86 -10.09 2.24
CA THR A 141 -12.13 -9.36 2.31
C THR A 141 -11.94 -7.88 2.67
N TRP A 142 -10.99 -7.52 3.53
CA TRP A 142 -10.75 -6.13 3.91
C TRP A 142 -10.14 -5.32 2.76
N VAL A 143 -9.34 -5.95 1.88
CA VAL A 143 -8.89 -5.31 0.63
C VAL A 143 -10.09 -5.03 -0.29
N ARG A 144 -11.00 -6.00 -0.46
CA ARG A 144 -12.22 -5.81 -1.29
C ARG A 144 -13.13 -4.71 -0.73
N GLU A 145 -13.35 -4.70 0.59
CA GLU A 145 -14.12 -3.65 1.27
C GLU A 145 -13.48 -2.26 1.08
N ARG A 146 -12.16 -2.20 1.20
CA ARG A 146 -11.42 -0.96 0.95
C ARG A 146 -11.61 -0.48 -0.48
N ALA A 147 -11.49 -1.36 -1.46
CA ALA A 147 -11.66 -1.01 -2.87
C ALA A 147 -13.06 -0.43 -3.15
N ALA A 148 -14.12 -1.07 -2.65
CA ALA A 148 -15.49 -0.57 -2.78
C ALA A 148 -15.67 0.81 -2.10
N THR A 149 -15.03 1.00 -0.95
CA THR A 149 -15.03 2.27 -0.21
C THR A 149 -14.34 3.39 -0.99
N GLU A 150 -13.14 3.13 -1.52
CA GLU A 150 -12.39 4.13 -2.30
C GLU A 150 -13.10 4.49 -3.61
N MET A 151 -13.75 3.53 -4.28
CA MET A 151 -14.57 3.81 -5.47
C MET A 151 -15.75 4.74 -5.16
N ARG A 152 -16.40 4.58 -4.00
CA ARG A 152 -17.45 5.50 -3.54
C ARG A 152 -16.92 6.93 -3.38
N PHE A 153 -15.69 7.11 -2.89
CA PHE A 153 -15.08 8.43 -2.75
C PHE A 153 -14.57 9.01 -4.07
N LEU A 154 -14.08 8.15 -4.97
CA LEU A 154 -13.64 8.53 -6.29
C LEU A 154 -14.81 9.02 -7.15
N LYS A 155 -15.98 8.39 -6.99
CA LYS A 155 -17.25 8.69 -7.70
C LYS A 155 -17.12 8.64 -9.22
N ASP A 156 -16.19 7.85 -9.74
CA ASP A 156 -15.97 7.75 -11.18
C ASP A 156 -17.00 6.79 -11.82
N PRO A 157 -17.80 7.26 -12.79
CA PRO A 157 -18.78 6.44 -13.50
C PRO A 157 -18.20 5.17 -14.14
N ARG A 158 -16.91 5.16 -14.49
CA ARG A 158 -16.21 4.00 -15.10
C ARG A 158 -16.14 2.79 -14.16
N THR A 159 -16.37 2.97 -12.86
CA THR A 159 -16.34 1.89 -11.86
C THR A 159 -17.66 1.12 -11.73
N VAL A 160 -18.76 1.63 -12.29
CA VAL A 160 -20.10 1.03 -12.17
C VAL A 160 -20.15 -0.45 -12.60
N PRO A 161 -19.57 -0.88 -13.74
CA PRO A 161 -19.60 -2.29 -14.13
C PRO A 161 -18.95 -3.21 -13.07
N ALA A 162 -17.83 -2.78 -12.49
CA ALA A 162 -17.13 -3.55 -11.47
C ALA A 162 -17.92 -3.61 -10.15
N LEU A 163 -18.53 -2.49 -9.74
CA LEU A 163 -19.37 -2.42 -8.57
C LEU A 163 -20.65 -3.25 -8.70
N ILE A 164 -21.24 -3.35 -9.90
CA ILE A 164 -22.37 -4.27 -10.17
C ILE A 164 -21.95 -5.72 -9.92
N GLY A 165 -20.74 -6.12 -10.35
CA GLY A 165 -20.20 -7.45 -10.06
C GLY A 165 -20.00 -7.70 -8.56
N ALA A 166 -19.52 -6.70 -7.81
CA ALA A 166 -19.30 -6.78 -6.37
C ALA A 166 -20.59 -6.87 -5.53
N LEU A 167 -21.78 -6.70 -6.12
CA LEU A 167 -23.05 -6.92 -5.43
C LEU A 167 -23.28 -8.38 -5.02
N ARG A 168 -22.59 -9.31 -5.68
CA ARG A 168 -22.64 -10.75 -5.41
C ARG A 168 -21.40 -11.25 -4.65
N ASP A 169 -20.63 -10.35 -4.04
CA ASP A 169 -19.52 -10.74 -3.19
C ASP A 169 -20.00 -11.68 -2.07
N SER A 170 -19.18 -12.67 -1.71
CA SER A 170 -19.48 -13.59 -0.62
C SER A 170 -19.54 -12.88 0.73
N GLU A 171 -18.79 -11.79 0.89
CA GLU A 171 -18.88 -10.92 2.04
C GLU A 171 -19.99 -9.88 1.85
N ARG A 172 -20.99 -9.94 2.73
CA ARG A 172 -22.13 -9.02 2.71
C ARG A 172 -21.70 -7.55 2.85
N THR A 173 -20.66 -7.27 3.63
CA THR A 173 -20.14 -5.92 3.84
C THR A 173 -19.64 -5.31 2.52
N VAL A 174 -18.94 -6.08 1.68
CA VAL A 174 -18.49 -5.63 0.34
C VAL A 174 -19.68 -5.26 -0.53
N ALA A 175 -20.71 -6.12 -0.58
CA ALA A 175 -21.91 -5.86 -1.36
C ALA A 175 -22.67 -4.60 -0.90
N VAL A 176 -22.77 -4.35 0.42
CA VAL A 176 -23.37 -3.12 0.99
C VAL A 176 -22.58 -1.89 0.57
N LEU A 177 -21.24 -1.94 0.64
CA LEU A 177 -20.37 -0.83 0.24
C LEU A 177 -20.49 -0.55 -1.27
N ALA A 178 -20.54 -1.60 -2.09
CA ALA A 178 -20.75 -1.50 -3.53
C ALA A 178 -22.10 -0.88 -3.87
N MET A 179 -23.20 -1.28 -3.22
CA MET A 179 -24.50 -0.62 -3.36
C MET A 179 -24.44 0.86 -2.98
N GLY A 180 -23.74 1.18 -1.88
CA GLY A 180 -23.55 2.57 -1.44
C GLY A 180 -22.82 3.42 -2.48
N ALA A 181 -21.79 2.87 -3.11
CA ALA A 181 -21.06 3.48 -4.22
C ALA A 181 -21.96 3.68 -5.45
N LEU A 182 -22.63 2.62 -5.91
CA LEU A 182 -23.55 2.67 -7.04
C LEU A 182 -24.66 3.70 -6.86
N ARG A 183 -25.27 3.74 -5.67
CA ARG A 183 -26.31 4.73 -5.32
C ARG A 183 -25.83 6.16 -5.56
N GLN A 184 -24.59 6.44 -5.16
CA GLN A 184 -24.00 7.77 -5.29
C GLN A 184 -23.57 8.10 -6.72
N ILE A 185 -22.99 7.13 -7.44
CA ILE A 185 -22.45 7.34 -8.80
C ILE A 185 -23.58 7.39 -9.84
N ALA A 186 -24.52 6.45 -9.77
CA ALA A 186 -25.66 6.36 -10.68
C ALA A 186 -26.86 7.23 -10.26
N ASN A 187 -26.73 7.96 -9.16
CA ASN A 187 -27.76 8.84 -8.59
C ASN A 187 -29.13 8.15 -8.46
N GLN A 188 -29.13 6.92 -7.93
CA GLN A 188 -30.35 6.14 -7.67
C GLN A 188 -30.71 6.18 -6.17
N PRO A 189 -31.98 5.94 -5.78
CA PRO A 189 -32.37 5.98 -4.37
C PRO A 189 -32.14 4.65 -3.62
N TRP A 190 -31.76 3.57 -4.32
CA TRP A 190 -31.71 2.23 -3.76
C TRP A 190 -30.60 2.07 -2.73
N ARG A 191 -30.93 1.43 -1.62
CA ARG A 191 -30.03 1.20 -0.49
C ARG A 191 -30.30 -0.18 0.09
N ALA A 192 -29.28 -0.76 0.70
CA ALA A 192 -29.41 -1.92 1.56
C ALA A 192 -28.53 -1.72 2.80
N SER A 193 -28.92 -2.36 3.89
CA SER A 193 -28.19 -2.44 5.14
C SER A 193 -27.67 -3.85 5.34
N TYR A 194 -26.53 -3.99 6.04
CA TYR A 194 -26.04 -5.31 6.45
C TYR A 194 -27.04 -6.05 7.35
N ARG A 195 -27.94 -5.33 8.02
CA ARG A 195 -29.01 -5.89 8.89
C ARG A 195 -30.27 -6.31 8.14
N ASP A 196 -30.37 -6.03 6.84
CA ASP A 196 -31.57 -6.39 6.09
C ASP A 196 -31.71 -7.92 5.98
N PRO A 197 -32.92 -8.50 6.11
CA PRO A 197 -33.15 -9.91 5.84
C PRO A 197 -32.70 -10.29 4.44
N GLN A 198 -32.21 -11.52 4.24
CA GLN A 198 -31.69 -12.00 2.95
C GLN A 198 -32.63 -11.72 1.77
N PRO A 199 -33.97 -11.97 1.84
CA PRO A 199 -34.86 -11.67 0.72
C PRO A 199 -34.93 -10.18 0.35
N ALA A 200 -34.86 -9.28 1.35
CA ALA A 200 -34.86 -7.84 1.11
C ALA A 200 -33.53 -7.38 0.46
N PHE A 201 -32.42 -7.98 0.90
CA PHE A 201 -31.09 -7.76 0.34
C PHE A 201 -31.01 -8.23 -1.12
N ASP A 202 -31.50 -9.45 -1.41
CA ASP A 202 -31.54 -10.01 -2.77
C ASP A 202 -32.42 -9.17 -3.70
N ALA A 203 -33.55 -8.65 -3.20
CA ALA A 203 -34.40 -7.73 -3.95
C ALA A 203 -33.68 -6.40 -4.25
N ALA A 204 -32.78 -5.93 -3.39
CA ALA A 204 -31.97 -4.74 -3.67
C ALA A 204 -30.92 -5.02 -4.77
N ILE A 205 -30.26 -6.19 -4.73
CA ILE A 205 -29.33 -6.61 -5.78
C ILE A 205 -30.06 -6.73 -7.12
N ALA A 206 -31.22 -7.41 -7.15
CA ALA A 206 -31.99 -7.62 -8.37
C ALA A 206 -32.43 -6.31 -9.05
N ARG A 207 -32.71 -5.26 -8.26
CA ARG A 207 -33.02 -3.92 -8.78
C ARG A 207 -31.81 -3.32 -9.51
N TRP A 208 -30.62 -3.40 -8.91
CA TRP A 208 -29.39 -2.92 -9.53
C TRP A 208 -29.03 -3.71 -10.80
N GLU A 209 -29.17 -5.03 -10.78
CA GLU A 209 -28.92 -5.89 -11.95
C GLU A 209 -29.90 -5.58 -13.09
N ALA A 210 -31.18 -5.38 -12.79
CA ALA A 210 -32.18 -4.99 -13.78
C ALA A 210 -31.87 -3.61 -14.38
N TRP A 211 -31.45 -2.65 -13.55
CA TRP A 211 -31.02 -1.33 -14.01
C TRP A 211 -29.80 -1.42 -14.91
N TRP A 212 -28.79 -2.20 -14.52
CA TRP A 212 -27.59 -2.40 -15.33
C TRP A 212 -27.90 -3.07 -16.66
N LYS A 213 -28.80 -4.06 -16.67
CA LYS A 213 -29.27 -4.69 -17.91
C LYS A 213 -29.93 -3.70 -18.87
N ALA A 214 -30.67 -2.72 -18.34
CA ALA A 214 -31.36 -1.71 -19.15
C ALA A 214 -30.48 -0.54 -19.59
N ASN A 215 -29.49 -0.13 -18.77
CA ASN A 215 -28.73 1.10 -18.97
C ASN A 215 -27.24 0.87 -19.26
N GLY A 216 -26.73 -0.34 -19.06
CA GLY A 216 -25.29 -0.62 -19.02
C GLY A 216 -24.59 -0.41 -20.36
N ALA A 217 -25.25 -0.71 -21.48
CA ALA A 217 -24.69 -0.46 -22.82
C ALA A 217 -24.44 1.04 -23.05
N ASP A 218 -25.46 1.87 -22.82
CA ASP A 218 -25.35 3.32 -22.95
C ASP A 218 -24.38 3.92 -21.92
N TRP A 219 -24.37 3.38 -20.70
CA TRP A 219 -23.45 3.79 -19.64
C TRP A 219 -22.00 3.52 -20.05
N SER A 220 -21.67 2.30 -20.45
CA SER A 220 -20.33 1.91 -20.87
C SER A 220 -19.88 2.64 -22.14
N ALA A 221 -20.80 2.95 -23.06
CA ALA A 221 -20.48 3.76 -24.23
C ALA A 221 -20.06 5.19 -23.85
N LYS A 222 -20.68 5.79 -22.82
CA LYS A 222 -20.33 7.13 -22.30
C LYS A 222 -19.12 7.10 -21.36
N HIS A 223 -18.90 5.96 -20.69
CA HIS A 223 -17.91 5.79 -19.63
C HIS A 223 -17.14 4.49 -19.87
N PRO A 224 -16.23 4.46 -20.85
CA PRO A 224 -15.46 3.26 -21.15
C PRO A 224 -14.62 2.89 -19.93
N ALA A 225 -14.94 1.74 -19.33
CA ALA A 225 -14.21 1.22 -18.18
C ALA A 225 -12.81 0.80 -18.62
N PRO A 226 -11.77 1.11 -17.83
CA PRO A 226 -10.43 0.69 -18.21
C PRO A 226 -10.31 -0.83 -18.03
N GLU A 227 -9.51 -1.45 -18.89
CA GLU A 227 -9.33 -2.91 -18.89
C GLU A 227 -8.82 -3.38 -17.52
N ALA A 228 -9.57 -4.27 -16.86
CA ALA A 228 -9.18 -4.81 -15.57
C ALA A 228 -7.93 -5.66 -15.75
N ALA A 229 -6.88 -5.39 -14.95
CA ALA A 229 -5.70 -6.23 -14.93
C ALA A 229 -6.06 -7.67 -14.49
N PRO A 230 -5.34 -8.69 -14.99
CA PRO A 230 -5.56 -10.07 -14.56
C PRO A 230 -5.40 -10.21 -13.05
N TYR A 231 -6.26 -11.07 -12.47
CA TYR A 231 -6.17 -11.49 -11.07
C TYR A 231 -4.79 -12.06 -10.76
N HIS A 232 -4.20 -11.65 -9.64
CA HIS A 232 -2.79 -11.93 -9.36
C HIS A 232 -2.56 -13.35 -8.81
N PRO A 233 -1.51 -14.05 -9.29
CA PRO A 233 -1.17 -15.40 -8.84
C PRO A 233 -0.69 -15.43 -7.38
N THR A 234 -0.54 -16.63 -6.83
CA THR A 234 -0.14 -16.93 -5.44
C THR A 234 0.95 -15.99 -4.91
N ARG A 235 0.63 -15.29 -3.82
CA ARG A 235 1.48 -14.27 -3.19
C ARG A 235 2.49 -14.92 -2.26
N THR A 236 3.77 -14.89 -2.63
CA THR A 236 4.87 -15.46 -1.81
C THR A 236 6.02 -14.48 -1.56
N THR A 237 5.97 -13.26 -2.09
CA THR A 237 7.04 -12.26 -2.00
C THR A 237 6.49 -10.90 -1.55
N PRO A 238 7.31 -10.06 -0.87
CA PRO A 238 6.99 -8.63 -0.65
C PRO A 238 6.66 -7.94 -1.97
N ALA A 239 5.99 -6.77 -1.93
CA ALA A 239 5.57 -5.95 -3.06
C ALA A 239 6.57 -6.01 -4.23
N PRO A 240 6.36 -6.90 -5.22
CA PRO A 240 7.32 -7.11 -6.29
C PRO A 240 7.60 -5.80 -7.00
N LEU A 241 8.87 -5.50 -7.20
CA LEU A 241 9.30 -4.33 -7.96
C LEU A 241 9.03 -4.56 -9.45
N PHE A 242 7.81 -4.28 -9.89
CA PHE A 242 7.53 -4.01 -11.30
C PHE A 242 7.91 -2.56 -11.57
N ALA A 243 9.20 -2.25 -11.48
CA ALA A 243 9.68 -0.93 -11.87
C ALA A 243 9.19 -0.62 -13.29
N VAL A 244 8.99 0.67 -13.55
CA VAL A 244 8.60 1.44 -14.76
C VAL A 244 9.10 0.93 -16.14
N GLU A 245 9.81 -0.18 -16.22
CA GLU A 245 10.39 -0.78 -17.42
C GLU A 245 9.35 -1.21 -18.47
N ASP A 246 8.12 -1.54 -18.09
CA ASP A 246 7.13 -2.14 -19.01
C ASP A 246 6.16 -1.17 -19.71
N THR A 247 6.44 0.15 -19.71
CA THR A 247 5.61 1.14 -20.45
C THR A 247 6.32 1.84 -21.59
N ARG A 248 7.54 1.42 -21.96
CA ARG A 248 8.22 1.86 -23.20
C ARG A 248 8.02 0.91 -24.39
N GLY A 249 7.23 -0.15 -24.23
CA GLY A 249 6.90 -1.09 -25.31
C GLY A 249 5.39 -1.29 -25.43
N GLY A 250 4.75 -0.53 -26.33
CA GLY A 250 3.32 -0.63 -26.64
C GLY A 250 2.85 0.54 -27.48
#